data_AF-A0A528B6T2-F1
#
_entry.id   AF-A0A528B6T2-F1
#
_cell.length_a   1.000
_cell.length_b   1.000
_cell.length_c   1.000
_cell.angle_alpha   90.00
_cell.angle_beta   90.00
_cell.angle_gamma   90.00
#
_symmetry.space_group_name_H-M   'P 1'
#
loop_
_entity.id
_entity.type
_entity.pdbx_description
1 polymer ?
#
loop_
_entity_poly.entity_id
_entity_poly.type
_entity_poly.pdbx_seq_one_letter_code
_entity_poly.pdbx_strand_id
1 'polypeptide(L)'
;RHPTTPMDESDLLIHLSRQTDLTSGLADLATLQSASRSEVFDRLTENGSDIVLLDVDSRETQALAGKEIWRVRTPGGYFVVGSSGIEYALLAEWASNHTVSAEPSFSPPGAADRIAVVSGSCSPTTERQIRHALTDGFDGIEVDPVELVSEDSDKAIARAAASGRASLE
;
A
#
# COMPACT_ATOMS: atom_id res chain seq x y z
N ARG A 1 -1.48 -17.75 -9.62
CA ARG A 1 -2.71 -17.41 -8.86
C ARG A 1 -2.32 -17.26 -7.40
N HIS A 2 -2.81 -16.22 -6.71
CA HIS A 2 -2.53 -16.06 -5.29
C HIS A 2 -3.21 -17.20 -4.50
N PRO A 3 -2.54 -17.82 -3.52
CA PRO A 3 -3.07 -19.00 -2.83
C PRO A 3 -4.29 -18.69 -1.94
N THR A 4 -4.34 -17.50 -1.34
CA THR A 4 -5.38 -17.13 -0.35
C THR A 4 -6.50 -16.27 -0.93
N THR A 5 -6.18 -15.26 -1.75
CA THR A 5 -7.13 -14.32 -2.38
C THR A 5 -7.01 -14.38 -3.92
N PRO A 6 -7.44 -15.48 -4.56
CA PRO A 6 -7.43 -15.56 -6.00
C PRO A 6 -8.37 -14.51 -6.60
N MET A 7 -7.84 -13.65 -7.47
CA MET A 7 -8.61 -12.70 -8.28
C MET A 7 -8.82 -13.28 -9.67
N ASP A 8 -10.07 -13.39 -10.10
CA ASP A 8 -10.48 -13.86 -11.43
C ASP A 8 -11.11 -12.76 -12.31
N GLU A 9 -11.29 -11.57 -11.73
CA GLU A 9 -11.86 -10.38 -12.36
C GLU A 9 -10.91 -9.20 -12.15
N SER A 10 -10.63 -8.45 -13.21
CA SER A 10 -9.77 -7.25 -13.16
C SER A 10 -10.58 -5.95 -13.14
N ASP A 11 -11.82 -5.97 -13.61
CA ASP A 11 -12.73 -4.83 -13.49
C ASP A 11 -13.22 -4.72 -12.03
N LEU A 12 -12.74 -3.68 -11.35
CA LEU A 12 -13.06 -3.46 -9.95
C LEU A 12 -14.55 -3.16 -9.71
N LEU A 13 -15.27 -2.58 -10.67
CA LEU A 13 -16.71 -2.33 -10.53
C LEU A 13 -17.47 -3.65 -10.53
N ILE A 14 -17.13 -4.55 -11.46
CA ILE A 14 -17.70 -5.90 -11.49
C ILE A 14 -17.34 -6.65 -10.21
N HIS A 15 -16.07 -6.59 -9.79
CA HIS A 15 -15.61 -7.27 -8.58
C HIS A 15 -16.36 -6.79 -7.32
N LEU A 16 -16.51 -5.47 -7.16
CA LEU A 16 -17.21 -4.88 -6.01
C LEU A 16 -18.70 -5.18 -6.01
N SER A 17 -19.35 -5.17 -7.19
CA SER A 17 -20.79 -5.51 -7.29
C SER A 17 -21.13 -6.93 -6.80
N ARG A 18 -20.14 -7.83 -6.72
CA ARG A 18 -20.33 -9.18 -6.15
C ARG A 18 -20.32 -9.19 -4.61
N GLN A 19 -19.89 -8.10 -3.97
CA GLN A 19 -19.67 -8.01 -2.52
C GLN A 19 -20.61 -7.02 -1.82
N THR A 20 -21.32 -6.17 -2.58
CA THR A 20 -22.20 -5.15 -2.03
C THR A 20 -23.27 -4.73 -3.03
N ASP A 21 -24.41 -4.26 -2.52
CA ASP A 21 -25.51 -3.66 -3.30
C ASP A 21 -25.34 -2.14 -3.50
N LEU A 22 -24.27 -1.55 -2.96
CA LEU A 22 -23.96 -0.13 -3.13
C LEU A 22 -23.70 0.21 -4.60
N THR A 23 -24.31 1.30 -5.06
CA THR A 23 -24.15 1.78 -6.43
C THR A 23 -22.74 2.32 -6.64
N SER A 24 -22.13 1.98 -7.77
CA SER A 24 -20.76 2.39 -8.09
C SER A 24 -20.72 3.21 -9.38
N GLY A 25 -19.90 4.26 -9.38
CA GLY A 25 -19.62 5.11 -10.51
C GLY A 25 -18.13 5.17 -10.80
N LEU A 26 -17.77 5.63 -12.00
CA LEU A 26 -16.39 5.72 -12.45
C LEU A 26 -16.11 7.11 -13.02
N ALA A 27 -15.05 7.74 -12.50
CA ALA A 27 -14.35 8.81 -13.20
C ALA A 27 -13.12 8.19 -13.88
N ASP A 28 -13.29 7.84 -15.15
CA ASP A 28 -12.23 7.23 -15.96
C ASP A 28 -11.11 8.24 -16.30
N LEU A 29 -10.01 7.76 -16.91
CA LEU A 29 -8.87 8.61 -17.27
C LEU A 29 -9.28 9.80 -18.15
N ALA A 30 -10.14 9.57 -19.14
CA ALA A 30 -10.61 10.60 -20.06
C ALA A 30 -11.40 11.70 -19.33
N THR A 31 -12.30 11.29 -18.44
CA THR A 31 -13.07 12.17 -17.57
C THR A 31 -12.14 12.97 -16.66
N LEU A 32 -11.17 12.31 -16.04
CA LEU A 32 -10.23 12.94 -15.10
C LEU A 32 -9.34 13.98 -15.79
N GLN A 33 -8.95 13.74 -17.03
CA GLN A 33 -8.16 14.68 -17.83
C GLN A 33 -9.00 15.76 -18.52
N SER A 34 -10.33 15.63 -18.53
CA SER A 34 -11.23 16.57 -19.21
C SER A 34 -11.38 17.90 -18.47
N ALA A 35 -11.77 18.94 -19.22
CA ALA A 35 -12.15 20.23 -18.65
C ALA A 35 -13.40 20.15 -17.75
N SER A 36 -14.27 19.16 -18.00
CA SER A 36 -15.48 18.91 -17.21
C SER A 36 -15.25 17.99 -16.01
N ARG A 37 -14.00 17.65 -15.66
CA ARG A 37 -13.68 16.72 -14.55
C ARG A 37 -14.48 17.04 -13.30
N SER A 38 -14.42 18.29 -12.82
CA SER A 38 -15.06 18.69 -11.56
C SER A 38 -16.58 18.55 -11.62
N GLU A 39 -17.21 18.93 -12.73
CA GLU A 39 -18.66 18.78 -12.93
C GLU A 39 -19.11 17.31 -12.98
N VAL A 40 -18.29 16.44 -13.59
CA VAL A 40 -18.57 14.99 -13.59
C VAL A 40 -18.41 14.43 -12.18
N PHE A 41 -17.35 14.83 -11.47
CA PHE A 41 -17.10 14.38 -10.11
C PHE A 41 -18.21 14.81 -9.16
N ASP A 42 -18.67 16.06 -9.24
CA ASP A 42 -19.79 16.58 -8.43
C ASP A 42 -21.06 15.77 -8.67
N ARG A 43 -21.39 15.47 -9.94
CA ARG A 43 -22.53 14.62 -10.28
C ARG A 43 -22.40 13.21 -9.70
N LEU A 44 -21.22 12.60 -9.77
CA LEU A 44 -20.97 11.27 -9.21
C LEU A 44 -21.15 11.27 -7.69
N THR A 45 -20.63 12.28 -6.99
CA THR A 45 -20.66 12.33 -5.52
C THR A 45 -21.97 12.81 -4.92
N GLU A 46 -22.69 13.73 -5.57
CA GLU A 46 -23.93 14.29 -5.02
C GLU A 46 -25.17 13.49 -5.42
N ASN A 47 -25.19 12.90 -6.62
CA ASN A 47 -26.41 12.38 -7.22
C ASN A 47 -26.23 11.05 -7.97
N GLY A 48 -25.02 10.48 -7.98
CA GLY A 48 -24.64 9.46 -8.96
C GLY A 48 -24.35 8.08 -8.39
N SER A 49 -23.64 7.98 -7.27
CA SER A 49 -23.15 6.69 -6.77
C SER A 49 -22.78 6.71 -5.28
N ASP A 50 -22.97 5.58 -4.60
CA ASP A 50 -22.49 5.36 -3.22
C ASP A 50 -20.96 5.18 -3.16
N ILE A 51 -20.37 4.63 -4.22
CA ILE A 51 -18.94 4.41 -4.39
C ILE A 51 -18.48 5.08 -5.70
N VAL A 52 -17.41 5.87 -5.65
CA VAL A 52 -16.81 6.46 -6.86
C VAL A 52 -15.40 5.90 -7.03
N LEU A 53 -15.17 5.18 -8.13
CA LEU A 53 -13.85 4.73 -8.55
C LEU A 53 -13.19 5.80 -9.42
N LEU A 54 -11.87 5.89 -9.29
CA LEU A 54 -11.03 6.85 -9.98
C LEU A 54 -9.93 6.11 -10.71
N ASP A 55 -9.88 6.23 -12.03
CA ASP A 55 -8.75 5.70 -12.78
C ASP A 55 -7.52 6.60 -12.61
N VAL A 56 -6.36 5.97 -12.42
CA VAL A 56 -5.07 6.64 -12.31
C VAL A 56 -4.02 5.79 -13.03
N ASP A 57 -3.23 6.43 -13.89
CA ASP A 57 -2.16 5.79 -14.67
C ASP A 57 -0.79 6.47 -14.51
N SER A 58 -0.77 7.65 -13.91
CA SER A 58 0.40 8.52 -13.87
C SER A 58 0.35 9.45 -12.66
N ARG A 59 1.47 10.11 -12.36
CA ARG A 59 1.53 11.14 -11.30
C ARG A 59 0.60 12.31 -11.59
N GLU A 60 0.41 12.63 -12.87
CA GLU A 60 -0.50 13.71 -13.28
C GLU A 60 -1.95 13.34 -12.97
N THR A 61 -2.42 12.18 -13.46
CA THR A 61 -3.79 11.73 -13.17
C THR A 61 -4.01 11.50 -11.67
N GLN A 62 -2.99 11.02 -10.95
CA GLN A 62 -3.02 10.92 -9.48
C GLN A 62 -3.22 12.28 -8.78
N ALA A 63 -2.51 13.32 -9.21
CA ALA A 63 -2.67 14.66 -8.66
C ALA A 63 -4.06 15.25 -8.97
N LEU A 64 -4.58 15.01 -10.16
CA LEU A 64 -5.94 15.42 -10.53
C LEU A 64 -7.00 14.73 -9.67
N ALA A 65 -6.85 13.43 -9.40
CA ALA A 65 -7.72 12.69 -8.48
C ALA A 65 -7.67 13.28 -7.06
N GLY A 66 -6.47 13.54 -6.55
CA GLY A 66 -6.27 14.13 -5.22
C GLY A 66 -6.94 15.50 -5.07
N LYS A 67 -6.83 16.33 -6.11
CA LYS A 67 -7.49 17.65 -6.16
C LYS A 67 -9.01 17.53 -6.05
N GLU A 68 -9.63 16.61 -6.78
CA GLU A 68 -11.09 16.44 -6.72
C GLU A 68 -11.54 15.87 -5.38
N ILE A 69 -10.87 14.84 -4.86
CA ILE A 69 -11.16 14.27 -3.52
C ILE A 69 -11.09 15.37 -2.45
N TRP A 70 -10.06 16.21 -2.50
CA TRP A 70 -9.91 17.31 -1.56
C TRP A 70 -10.96 18.39 -1.74
N ARG A 71 -11.30 18.75 -2.98
CA ARG A 71 -12.27 19.79 -3.31
C ARG A 71 -13.66 19.47 -2.78
N VAL A 72 -14.13 18.24 -2.93
CA VAL A 72 -15.51 17.85 -2.57
C VAL A 72 -15.70 17.54 -1.08
N ARG A 73 -14.64 17.59 -0.27
CA ARG A 73 -14.73 17.29 1.17
C ARG A 73 -15.81 18.15 1.85
N THR A 74 -16.58 17.53 2.74
CA THR A 74 -17.68 18.16 3.49
C THR A 74 -17.66 17.70 4.96
N PRO A 75 -18.21 18.46 5.93
CA PRO A 75 -18.36 17.97 7.30
C PRO A 75 -19.13 16.63 7.35
N GLY A 76 -18.57 15.64 8.03
CA GLY A 76 -19.10 14.27 8.03
C GLY A 76 -18.89 13.49 6.72
N GLY A 77 -18.00 13.99 5.85
CA GLY A 77 -17.87 13.65 4.43
C GLY A 77 -17.44 12.22 4.06
N TYR A 78 -16.69 12.10 2.97
CA TYR A 78 -16.45 10.81 2.33
C TYR A 78 -15.44 9.93 3.08
N PHE A 79 -15.69 8.62 3.04
CA PHE A 79 -14.71 7.61 3.39
C PHE A 79 -13.92 7.22 2.13
N VAL A 80 -12.60 7.38 2.18
CA VAL A 80 -11.72 7.12 1.03
C VAL A 80 -10.97 5.80 1.23
N VAL A 81 -11.00 4.93 0.21
CA VAL A 81 -10.38 3.60 0.22
C VAL A 81 -9.37 3.49 -0.92
N GLY A 82 -8.18 2.99 -0.63
CA GLY A 82 -7.18 2.68 -1.63
C GLY A 82 -5.85 2.28 -1.01
N SER A 83 -4.87 1.99 -1.86
CA SER A 83 -3.47 1.80 -1.43
C SER A 83 -2.83 3.14 -1.05
N SER A 84 -1.51 3.15 -0.84
CA SER A 84 -0.73 4.39 -0.70
C SER A 84 -0.91 5.37 -1.88
N GLY A 85 -1.47 4.92 -3.01
CA GLY A 85 -1.84 5.79 -4.12
C GLY A 85 -2.80 6.94 -3.73
N ILE A 86 -3.69 6.73 -2.76
CA ILE A 86 -4.56 7.79 -2.22
C ILE A 86 -3.76 8.80 -1.41
N GLU A 87 -2.82 8.33 -0.59
CA GLU A 87 -1.95 9.20 0.20
C GLU A 87 -1.14 10.13 -0.71
N TYR A 88 -0.54 9.59 -1.77
CA TYR A 88 0.22 10.40 -2.73
C TYR A 88 -0.66 11.41 -3.47
N ALA A 89 -1.89 11.04 -3.83
CA ALA A 89 -2.84 11.95 -4.47
C ALA A 89 -3.17 13.15 -3.57
N LEU A 90 -3.53 12.90 -2.31
CA LEU A 90 -3.84 13.96 -1.34
C LEU A 90 -2.62 14.80 -0.97
N LEU A 91 -1.46 14.18 -0.81
CA LEU A 91 -0.20 14.88 -0.54
C LEU A 91 0.16 15.85 -1.68
N ALA A 92 -0.07 15.47 -2.95
CA ALA A 92 0.17 16.35 -4.09
C ALA A 92 -0.69 17.62 -4.01
N GLU A 93 -1.98 17.47 -3.70
CA GLU A 93 -2.88 18.60 -3.50
C GLU A 93 -2.47 19.46 -2.29
N TRP A 94 -2.18 18.84 -1.14
CA TRP A 94 -1.77 19.56 0.07
C TRP A 94 -0.44 20.29 -0.05
N ALA A 95 0.51 19.72 -0.80
CA ALA A 95 1.75 20.41 -1.13
C ALA A 95 1.49 21.63 -2.03
N SER A 96 0.62 21.45 -3.04
CA SER A 96 0.30 22.51 -4.01
C SER A 96 -0.41 23.71 -3.38
N ASN A 97 -1.20 23.49 -2.34
CA ASN A 97 -1.93 24.53 -1.61
C ASN A 97 -1.27 24.92 -0.27
N HIS A 98 -0.05 24.44 -0.02
CA HIS A 98 0.76 24.73 1.17
C HIS A 98 0.11 24.33 2.50
N THR A 99 -0.80 23.35 2.48
CA THR A 99 -1.35 22.74 3.70
C THR A 99 -0.28 21.92 4.44
N VAL A 100 0.66 21.32 3.69
CA VAL A 100 1.81 20.60 4.27
C VAL A 100 3.11 21.03 3.59
N SER A 101 4.20 21.03 4.35
CA SER A 101 5.55 21.15 3.78
C SER A 101 5.98 19.81 3.20
N ALA A 102 6.20 19.78 1.88
CA ALA A 102 6.66 18.60 1.16
C ALA A 102 8.19 18.40 1.28
N GLU A 103 8.73 18.40 2.49
CA GLU A 103 10.14 18.15 2.74
C GLU A 103 10.33 17.00 3.75
N PRO A 104 10.06 15.75 3.35
CA PRO A 104 10.48 14.62 4.16
C PRO A 104 12.00 14.55 4.14
N SER A 105 12.64 14.95 5.25
CA SER A 105 14.03 14.60 5.51
C SER A 105 14.05 13.33 6.37
N PHE A 106 14.52 12.24 5.78
CA PHE A 106 14.93 11.08 6.55
C PHE A 106 16.44 11.16 6.66
N SER A 107 16.94 11.45 7.86
CA SER A 107 18.38 11.28 8.11
C SER A 107 18.72 9.81 7.87
N PRO A 108 19.74 9.50 7.05
CA PRO A 108 20.20 8.13 6.91
C PRO A 108 20.53 7.56 8.30
N PRO A 109 20.17 6.31 8.60
CA PRO A 109 20.46 5.71 9.90
C PRO A 109 21.97 5.59 10.18
N GLY A 110 22.82 5.83 9.18
CA GLY A 110 24.27 5.68 9.26
C GLY A 110 24.70 4.25 8.93
N ALA A 111 26.01 4.04 8.90
CA ALA A 111 26.58 2.70 8.81
C ALA A 111 26.53 2.02 10.18
N ALA A 112 26.29 0.72 10.19
CA ALA A 112 26.45 -0.14 11.36
C ALA A 112 27.49 -1.21 11.03
N ASP A 113 28.35 -1.55 11.99
CA ASP A 113 29.37 -2.58 11.81
C ASP A 113 28.74 -3.97 11.61
N ARG A 114 27.54 -4.19 12.17
CA ARG A 114 26.81 -5.47 12.15
C ARG A 114 25.31 -5.19 12.06
N ILE A 115 24.59 -5.97 11.25
CA ILE A 115 23.15 -5.80 11.01
C ILE A 115 22.46 -7.13 11.17
N ALA A 116 21.41 -7.15 12.00
CA ALA A 116 20.46 -8.25 12.06
C ALA A 116 19.22 -7.91 11.23
N VAL A 117 18.76 -8.84 10.38
CA VAL A 117 17.54 -8.68 9.59
C VAL A 117 16.60 -9.83 9.90
N VAL A 118 15.35 -9.51 10.24
CA VAL A 118 14.30 -10.51 10.46
C VAL A 118 13.32 -10.43 9.30
N SER A 119 13.09 -11.55 8.62
CA SER A 119 12.20 -11.63 7.46
C SER A 119 11.09 -12.66 7.70
N GLY A 120 9.83 -12.18 7.72
CA GLY A 120 8.65 -13.05 7.86
C GLY A 120 7.76 -13.14 6.61
N SER A 121 8.11 -12.43 5.52
CA SER A 121 7.30 -12.42 4.30
C SER A 121 7.59 -13.64 3.42
N CYS A 122 6.53 -14.33 3.00
CA CYS A 122 6.60 -15.50 2.11
C CYS A 122 6.46 -15.14 0.62
N SER A 123 6.80 -13.90 0.24
CA SER A 123 6.70 -13.46 -1.15
C SER A 123 7.89 -13.93 -2.01
N PRO A 124 7.72 -14.16 -3.32
CA PRO A 124 8.85 -14.45 -4.21
C PRO A 124 9.91 -13.34 -4.24
N THR A 125 9.53 -12.09 -3.96
CA THR A 125 10.47 -10.96 -3.85
C THR A 125 11.34 -11.10 -2.61
N THR A 126 10.75 -11.40 -1.47
CA THR A 126 11.47 -11.63 -0.22
C THR A 126 12.40 -12.82 -0.30
N GLU A 127 11.98 -13.91 -0.95
CA GLU A 127 12.85 -15.06 -1.22
C GLU A 127 14.11 -14.67 -2.00
N ARG A 128 13.99 -13.83 -3.05
CA ARG A 128 15.15 -13.32 -3.80
C ARG A 128 16.05 -12.42 -2.95
N GLN A 129 15.47 -11.58 -2.09
CA GLN A 129 16.24 -10.72 -1.19
C GLN A 129 17.05 -11.55 -0.18
N ILE A 130 16.45 -12.59 0.41
CA ILE A 130 17.15 -13.51 1.32
C ILE A 130 18.30 -14.19 0.59
N ARG A 131 18.07 -14.79 -0.59
CA ARG A 131 19.16 -15.43 -1.36
C ARG A 131 20.30 -14.47 -1.65
N HIS A 132 19.99 -13.24 -2.04
CA HIS A 132 21.00 -12.23 -2.30
C HIS A 132 21.83 -11.91 -1.05
N ALA A 133 21.17 -11.68 0.09
CA ALA A 133 21.85 -11.42 1.36
C ALA A 133 22.78 -12.57 1.77
N LEU A 134 22.32 -13.82 1.64
CA LEU A 134 23.13 -15.01 1.95
C LEU A 134 24.38 -15.12 1.05
N THR A 135 24.29 -14.70 -0.21
CA THR A 135 25.47 -14.63 -1.09
C THR A 135 26.38 -13.44 -0.81
N ASP A 136 25.90 -12.45 -0.07
CA ASP A 136 26.59 -11.17 0.22
C ASP A 136 27.03 -11.07 1.69
N GLY A 137 27.30 -12.22 2.32
CA GLY A 137 27.94 -12.30 3.64
C GLY A 137 26.99 -12.32 4.84
N PHE A 138 25.67 -12.42 4.64
CA PHE A 138 24.76 -12.70 5.74
C PHE A 138 24.72 -14.19 6.08
N ASP A 139 24.73 -14.51 7.37
CA ASP A 139 24.39 -15.84 7.84
C ASP A 139 22.87 -16.04 7.87
N GLY A 140 22.41 -17.18 7.35
CA GLY A 140 21.01 -17.55 7.34
C GLY A 140 20.61 -18.32 8.59
N ILE A 141 19.68 -17.76 9.36
CA ILE A 141 19.09 -18.45 10.52
C ILE A 141 17.63 -18.72 10.19
N GLU A 142 17.35 -19.96 9.80
CA GLU A 142 16.00 -20.43 9.53
C GLU A 142 15.23 -20.63 10.84
N VAL A 143 13.94 -20.27 10.81
CA VAL A 143 13.02 -20.55 11.91
C VAL A 143 11.84 -21.33 11.35
N ASP A 144 11.61 -22.53 11.89
CA ASP A 144 10.52 -23.39 11.44
C ASP A 144 9.17 -22.77 11.85
N PRO A 145 8.29 -22.41 10.90
CA PRO A 145 6.99 -21.83 11.21
C PRO A 145 6.08 -22.80 11.99
N VAL A 146 6.27 -24.11 11.87
CA VAL A 146 5.51 -25.12 12.62
C VAL A 146 5.91 -25.08 14.10
N GLU A 147 7.22 -25.00 14.40
CA GLU A 147 7.69 -24.85 15.77
C GLU A 147 7.22 -23.53 16.39
N LEU A 148 7.21 -22.44 15.62
CA LEU A 148 6.77 -21.11 16.06
C LEU A 148 5.29 -21.03 16.47
N VAL A 149 4.43 -21.87 15.92
CA VAL A 149 2.99 -21.90 16.29
C VAL A 149 2.63 -23.02 17.25
N SER A 150 3.64 -23.73 17.76
CA SER A 150 3.48 -24.84 18.70
C SER A 150 3.66 -24.40 20.16
N GLU A 151 3.48 -25.33 21.10
CA GLU A 151 3.78 -25.12 22.53
C GLU A 151 5.29 -24.82 22.78
N ASP A 152 6.16 -25.15 21.82
CA ASP A 152 7.61 -24.92 21.89
C ASP A 152 8.05 -23.57 21.28
N SER A 153 7.11 -22.67 20.93
CA SER A 153 7.39 -21.36 20.32
C SER A 153 8.51 -20.58 21.04
N ASP A 154 8.44 -20.47 22.37
CA ASP A 154 9.43 -19.72 23.15
C ASP A 154 10.84 -20.30 23.00
N LYS A 155 10.96 -21.63 22.90
CA LYS A 155 12.25 -22.30 22.69
C LYS A 155 12.75 -22.07 21.28
N ALA A 156 11.88 -22.09 20.27
CA ALA A 156 12.25 -21.82 18.88
C ALA A 156 12.78 -20.38 18.72
N ILE A 157 12.08 -19.40 19.30
CA ILE A 157 12.51 -17.99 19.32
C ILE A 157 13.84 -17.84 20.05
N ALA A 158 14.00 -18.45 21.23
CA ALA A 158 15.23 -18.37 22.00
C ALA A 158 16.43 -18.96 21.24
N ARG A 159 16.26 -20.11 20.56
CA ARG A 159 17.30 -20.70 19.70
C ARG A 159 17.69 -19.77 18.56
N ALA A 160 16.72 -19.25 17.82
CA ALA A 160 16.98 -18.34 16.70
C ALA A 160 17.70 -17.07 17.16
N ALA A 161 17.27 -16.47 18.28
CA ALA A 161 17.91 -15.29 18.85
C ALA A 161 19.34 -15.56 19.33
N ALA A 162 19.60 -16.73 19.95
CA ALA A 162 20.94 -17.12 20.38
C ALA A 162 21.88 -17.31 19.18
N SER A 163 21.44 -18.03 18.15
CA SER A 163 22.20 -18.20 16.89
C SER A 163 22.46 -16.84 16.22
N GLY A 164 21.47 -15.96 16.21
CA GLY A 164 21.59 -14.60 15.68
C GLY A 164 22.67 -13.79 16.38
N ARG A 165 22.68 -13.81 17.71
CA ARG A 165 23.73 -13.11 18.48
C ARG A 165 25.11 -13.69 18.22
N ALA A 166 25.25 -15.02 18.17
CA ALA A 166 26.54 -15.67 17.94
C ALA A 166 27.13 -15.37 16.54
N SER A 167 26.28 -15.24 15.51
CA SER A 167 26.70 -14.82 14.17
C SER A 167 27.13 -13.35 14.12
N LEU A 168 26.60 -12.54 15.03
CA LEU A 168 26.93 -11.12 15.16
C LEU A 168 28.09 -10.87 16.13
N GLU A 169 28.82 -11.87 16.64
CA GLU A 169 29.97 -11.70 17.55
C GLU A 169 31.31 -11.66 16.80
#